data_AF-A0A672UBS6-F1
#
_entry.id   AF-A0A672UBS6-F1
#
_cell.length_a   1.000
_cell.length_b   1.000
_cell.length_c   1.000
_cell.angle_alpha   90.00
_cell.angle_beta   90.00
_cell.angle_gamma   90.00
#
_symmetry.space_group_name_H-M   'P 1'
#
loop_
_entity.id
_entity.type
_entity.pdbx_description
1 polymer ?
#
loop_
_entity_poly.entity_id
_entity_poly.type
_entity_poly.pdbx_seq_one_letter_code
_entity_poly.pdbx_strand_id
1 'polypeptide(L)'
;METPLMRMTTPNLQIKPLTGALALYRATPDAAGLDLYSLQMHRLNTRGICVIDTGTGLYIPSGYFGLIAPRSALAIKGIQILAGIIDSDYDGEIKVTFTVAVKCCNLSSAYNHCANSTENVYNSSSPQFA
;
A
#
# COMPACT_ATOMS: atom_id res chain seq x y z
N MET A 1 -6.83 27.90 33.60
CA MET A 1 -6.96 27.82 32.14
C MET A 1 -5.75 27.08 31.64
N GLU A 2 -5.90 25.78 31.41
CA GLU A 2 -4.85 24.93 30.82
C GLU A 2 -4.61 25.36 29.37
N THR A 3 -3.35 25.56 28.97
CA THR A 3 -2.98 25.93 27.60
C THR A 3 -3.22 24.77 26.63
N PRO A 4 -3.70 25.04 25.39
CA PRO A 4 -4.08 24.04 24.39
C PRO A 4 -2.87 23.47 23.63
N LEU A 5 -1.78 23.16 24.34
CA LEU A 5 -0.81 22.19 23.83
C LEU A 5 -1.45 20.82 24.04
N MET A 6 -2.36 20.52 23.12
CA MET A 6 -3.06 19.26 22.96
C MET A 6 -2.07 18.12 23.26
N ARG A 7 -2.32 17.45 24.37
CA ARG A 7 -1.84 16.09 24.61
C ARG A 7 -2.40 15.30 23.42
N MET A 8 -1.60 15.10 22.37
CA MET A 8 -1.92 14.18 21.27
C MET A 8 -1.94 12.78 21.89
N THR A 9 -3.05 12.42 22.53
CA THR A 9 -3.35 11.04 22.82
C THR A 9 -3.36 10.33 21.48
N THR A 10 -2.36 9.49 21.24
CA THR A 10 -2.26 8.67 20.04
C THR A 10 -3.61 7.97 19.84
N PRO A 11 -4.34 8.24 18.76
CA PRO A 11 -5.62 7.60 18.53
C PRO A 11 -5.40 6.08 18.50
N ASN A 12 -6.18 5.34 19.29
CA ASN A 12 -6.10 3.89 19.33
C ASN A 12 -6.71 3.34 18.03
N LEU A 13 -5.86 2.92 17.08
CA LEU A 13 -6.29 2.25 15.86
C LEU A 13 -6.64 0.80 16.20
N GLN A 14 -7.90 0.41 15.98
CA GLN A 14 -8.33 -0.98 16.15
C GLN A 14 -8.30 -1.71 14.81
N ILE A 15 -7.65 -2.88 14.80
CA ILE A 15 -7.56 -3.75 13.64
C ILE A 15 -8.70 -4.76 13.71
N LYS A 16 -9.46 -4.88 12.62
CA LYS A 16 -10.51 -5.88 12.44
C LYS A 16 -9.97 -6.96 11.49
N PRO A 17 -9.32 -8.03 12.00
CA PRO A 17 -8.94 -9.14 11.14
C PRO A 17 -10.21 -9.78 10.58
N LEU A 18 -10.29 -9.90 9.26
CA LEU A 18 -11.31 -10.71 8.59
C LEU A 18 -10.69 -12.09 8.28
N THR A 19 -11.15 -12.75 7.23
CA THR A 19 -10.69 -14.11 6.89
C THR A 19 -9.29 -14.12 6.29
N GLY A 20 -8.38 -14.88 6.89
CA GLY A 20 -7.03 -15.14 6.33
C GLY A 20 -6.05 -13.97 6.42
N ALA A 21 -6.44 -12.88 7.09
CA ALA A 21 -5.63 -11.68 7.24
C ALA A 21 -4.27 -11.97 7.89
N LEU A 22 -3.19 -11.47 7.29
CA LEU A 22 -1.92 -11.38 7.99
C LEU A 22 -1.94 -10.16 8.92
N ALA A 23 -1.27 -10.29 10.07
CA ALA A 23 -1.17 -9.19 11.02
C ALA A 23 -0.48 -7.98 10.37
N LEU A 24 -1.05 -6.79 10.57
CA LEU A 24 -0.39 -5.55 10.16
C LEU A 24 0.94 -5.41 10.89
N TYR A 25 1.97 -5.01 10.15
CA TYR A 25 3.33 -4.93 10.66
C TYR A 25 3.87 -3.51 10.63
N ARG A 26 4.41 -3.05 11.75
CA ARG A 26 5.17 -1.81 11.79
C ARG A 26 6.65 -2.13 11.66
N ALA A 27 7.26 -1.71 10.55
CA ALA A 27 8.65 -2.07 10.22
C ALA A 27 9.67 -1.61 11.28
N THR A 28 9.47 -0.42 11.84
CA THR A 28 10.29 0.16 12.92
C THR A 28 9.38 0.90 13.90
N PRO A 29 9.80 1.13 15.16
CA PRO A 29 8.98 1.86 16.13
C PRO A 29 8.46 3.22 15.62
N ASP A 30 9.27 3.91 14.81
CA ASP A 30 8.98 5.24 14.27
C ASP A 30 8.46 5.25 12.82
N ALA A 31 8.19 4.07 12.24
CA ALA A 31 7.68 3.99 10.89
C ALA A 31 6.34 4.74 10.78
N ALA A 32 6.17 5.50 9.69
CA ALA A 32 4.98 6.33 9.50
C ALA A 32 3.67 5.53 9.37
N GLY A 33 3.75 4.29 8.90
CA GLY A 33 2.58 3.46 8.60
C GLY A 33 2.71 2.01 9.04
N LEU A 34 1.69 1.23 8.71
CA LEU A 34 1.62 -0.21 8.90
C LEU A 34 1.62 -0.88 7.52
N ASP A 35 2.41 -1.93 7.36
CA ASP A 35 2.46 -2.72 6.13
C ASP A 35 1.18 -3.56 5.98
N LEU A 36 0.59 -3.50 4.79
CA LEU A 36 -0.51 -4.35 4.33
C LEU A 36 0.05 -5.52 3.52
N TYR A 37 -0.61 -6.68 3.64
CA TYR A 37 -0.23 -7.89 2.93
C TYR A 37 -1.37 -8.37 2.02
N SER A 38 -1.00 -8.90 0.86
CA SER A 38 -1.95 -9.59 -0.02
C SER A 38 -2.32 -10.95 0.57
N LEU A 39 -3.59 -11.34 0.45
CA LEU A 39 -4.03 -12.70 0.78
C LEU A 39 -3.51 -13.76 -0.21
N GLN A 40 -3.16 -13.34 -1.43
CA GLN A 40 -2.82 -14.23 -2.52
C GLN A 40 -1.61 -13.74 -3.31
N MET A 41 -0.96 -14.68 -3.99
CA MET A 41 0.09 -14.36 -4.96
C MET A 41 -0.53 -13.85 -6.25
N HIS A 42 -0.06 -12.70 -6.73
CA HIS A 42 -0.49 -12.13 -8.00
C HIS A 42 0.67 -12.09 -9.00
N ARG A 43 0.36 -12.51 -10.23
CA ARG A 43 1.22 -12.23 -11.40
C ARG A 43 0.74 -10.93 -12.02
N LEU A 44 1.62 -9.93 -12.06
CA LEU A 44 1.28 -8.61 -12.54
C LEU A 44 1.69 -8.49 -14.00
N ASN A 45 0.72 -8.17 -14.86
CA ASN A 45 1.04 -7.71 -16.20
C ASN A 45 1.40 -6.22 -16.14
N THR A 46 2.28 -5.80 -17.04
CA THR A 46 2.52 -4.37 -17.26
C THR A 46 1.27 -3.77 -17.91
N ARG A 47 0.84 -2.58 -17.48
CA ARG A 47 -0.28 -1.81 -18.06
C ARG A 47 -1.68 -2.36 -17.71
N GLY A 48 -2.05 -2.24 -16.43
CA GLY A 48 -3.41 -2.53 -15.96
C GLY A 48 -3.64 -1.96 -14.57
N ILE A 49 -4.91 -1.97 -14.14
CA ILE A 49 -5.29 -1.72 -12.75
C ILE A 49 -5.47 -3.08 -12.08
N CYS A 50 -4.82 -3.28 -10.94
CA CYS A 50 -4.99 -4.44 -10.09
C CYS A 50 -5.62 -4.00 -8.77
N VAL A 51 -6.59 -4.79 -8.29
CA VAL A 51 -7.16 -4.68 -6.95
C VAL A 51 -6.74 -5.94 -6.20
N ILE A 52 -6.13 -5.79 -5.03
CA ILE A 52 -5.73 -6.91 -4.18
C ILE A 52 -6.49 -6.91 -2.87
N ASP A 53 -6.88 -8.12 -2.47
CA ASP A 53 -7.57 -8.40 -1.21
C ASP A 53 -6.54 -8.58 -0.10
N THR A 54 -6.81 -8.00 1.08
CA THR A 54 -5.89 -8.02 2.24
C THR A 54 -6.45 -8.81 3.42
N GLY A 55 -7.74 -9.14 3.39
CA GLY A 55 -8.46 -9.74 4.52
C GLY A 55 -8.49 -8.85 5.76
N THR A 56 -8.10 -7.58 5.67
CA THR A 56 -7.94 -6.70 6.83
C THR A 56 -8.95 -5.56 6.77
N GLY A 57 -9.71 -5.36 7.84
CA GLY A 57 -10.48 -4.13 8.08
C GLY A 57 -9.84 -3.29 9.18
N LEU A 58 -10.19 -2.01 9.25
CA LEU A 58 -9.75 -1.09 10.31
C LEU A 58 -10.95 -0.32 10.85
N TYR A 59 -10.94 -0.02 12.14
CA TYR A 59 -11.76 1.04 12.72
C TYR A 59 -10.89 2.26 12.91
N ILE A 60 -11.05 3.24 12.02
CA ILE A 60 -10.30 4.49 12.05
C ILE A 60 -11.02 5.47 12.97
N PRO A 61 -10.35 6.05 13.98
CA PRO A 61 -10.99 6.99 14.88
C PRO A 61 -11.55 8.21 14.16
N SER A 62 -12.68 8.73 14.62
CA SER A 62 -13.31 9.92 14.05
C SER A 62 -12.33 11.11 14.03
N GLY A 63 -12.35 11.88 12.94
CA GLY A 63 -11.41 12.98 12.69
C GLY A 63 -10.10 12.57 12.01
N TYR A 64 -9.95 11.29 11.67
CA TYR A 64 -8.81 10.75 10.92
C TYR A 64 -9.29 10.05 9.64
N PHE A 65 -8.37 9.83 8.72
CA PHE A 65 -8.57 8.96 7.57
C PHE A 65 -7.34 8.05 7.44
N GLY A 66 -7.49 6.93 6.72
CA GLY A 66 -6.38 6.04 6.41
C GLY A 66 -5.78 6.42 5.07
N LEU A 67 -4.44 6.40 4.97
CA LEU A 67 -3.74 6.58 3.71
C LEU A 67 -3.02 5.28 3.32
N ILE A 68 -3.42 4.70 2.19
CA ILE A 68 -2.66 3.65 1.52
C ILE A 68 -1.56 4.33 0.71
N ALA A 69 -0.32 4.16 1.13
CA ALA A 69 0.85 4.70 0.46
C ALA A 69 1.74 3.56 -0.09
N PRO A 70 2.44 3.78 -1.22
CA PRO A 70 3.38 2.79 -1.72
C PRO A 70 4.59 2.68 -0.77
N ARG A 71 5.10 1.45 -0.58
CA ARG A 71 6.46 1.28 -0.07
C ARG A 71 7.45 1.77 -1.13
N SER A 72 8.44 2.55 -0.71
CA SER A 72 9.44 3.16 -1.62
C SER A 72 10.12 2.13 -2.53
N ALA A 73 10.46 0.96 -1.98
CA ALA A 73 11.05 -0.15 -2.73
C ALA A 73 10.14 -0.72 -3.84
N LEU A 74 8.81 -0.67 -3.65
CA LEU A 74 7.83 -1.06 -4.66
C LEU A 74 7.57 0.07 -5.67
N ALA A 75 7.56 1.32 -5.20
CA ALA A 75 7.43 2.50 -6.05
C ALA A 75 8.56 2.60 -7.09
N ILE A 76 9.81 2.32 -6.68
CA ILE A 76 10.98 2.29 -7.58
C ILE A 76 10.84 1.20 -8.66
N LYS A 77 10.08 0.14 -8.38
CA LYS A 77 9.76 -0.95 -9.33
C LYS A 77 8.55 -0.63 -10.21
N GLY A 78 8.01 0.58 -10.12
CA GLY A 78 6.90 1.07 -10.94
C GLY A 78 5.52 0.83 -10.34
N ILE A 79 5.40 0.28 -9.13
CA ILE A 79 4.09 0.10 -8.50
C ILE A 79 3.58 1.46 -8.00
N GLN A 80 2.42 1.87 -8.51
CA GLN A 80 1.76 3.11 -8.15
C GLN A 80 0.40 2.81 -7.54
N ILE A 81 0.18 3.26 -6.30
CA ILE A 81 -1.11 3.12 -5.63
C ILE A 81 -2.14 4.04 -6.31
N LEU A 82 -3.31 3.48 -6.60
CA LEU A 82 -4.47 4.17 -7.17
C LEU A 82 -5.59 4.10 -6.15
N ALA A 83 -6.27 5.23 -5.90
CA ALA A 83 -7.06 5.39 -4.68
C ALA A 83 -6.22 5.11 -3.42
N GLY A 84 -6.64 5.60 -2.26
CA GLY A 84 -5.82 5.39 -1.06
C GLY A 84 -6.33 6.07 0.18
N ILE A 85 -7.39 6.86 0.07
CA ILE A 85 -8.12 7.37 1.23
C ILE A 85 -9.06 6.27 1.70
N ILE A 86 -8.97 5.95 2.98
CA ILE A 86 -9.91 5.10 3.70
C ILE A 86 -10.68 6.02 4.65
N ASP A 87 -11.97 6.18 4.41
CA ASP A 87 -12.83 7.00 5.26
C ASP A 87 -12.98 6.40 6.65
N SER A 88 -13.24 7.24 7.67
CA SER A 88 -13.32 6.77 9.05
C SER A 88 -14.50 5.84 9.35
N ASP A 89 -15.57 5.97 8.56
CA ASP A 89 -16.79 5.19 8.64
C ASP A 89 -16.80 3.99 7.69
N TYR A 90 -15.69 3.74 6.97
CA TYR A 90 -15.53 2.54 6.18
C TYR A 90 -15.29 1.32 7.09
N ASP A 91 -16.21 0.36 7.07
CA ASP A 91 -16.18 -0.83 7.94
C ASP A 91 -15.83 -2.15 7.22
N GLY A 92 -15.59 -2.02 5.90
CA GLY A 92 -15.28 -3.11 4.99
C GLY A 92 -13.82 -3.56 5.01
N GLU A 93 -13.51 -4.45 4.08
CA GLU A 93 -12.13 -4.90 3.84
C GLU A 93 -11.33 -3.83 3.11
N ILE A 94 -10.13 -3.54 3.61
CA ILE A 94 -9.15 -2.72 2.89
C ILE A 94 -8.70 -3.48 1.65
N LYS A 95 -9.01 -2.93 0.48
CA LYS A 95 -8.48 -3.40 -0.79
C LYS A 95 -7.44 -2.41 -1.30
N VAL A 96 -6.30 -2.91 -1.76
CA VAL A 96 -5.25 -2.05 -2.33
C VAL A 96 -5.41 -2.06 -3.84
N THR A 97 -5.64 -0.89 -4.43
CA THR A 97 -5.69 -0.74 -5.88
C THR A 97 -4.39 -0.11 -6.36
N PHE A 98 -3.78 -0.64 -7.41
CA PHE A 98 -2.52 -0.14 -7.94
C PHE A 98 -2.36 -0.41 -9.43
N THR A 99 -1.40 0.26 -10.05
CA THR A 99 -0.93 -0.02 -11.41
C THR A 99 0.57 -0.23 -11.44
N VAL A 100 1.07 -0.89 -12.48
CA VAL A 100 2.51 -1.05 -12.75
C VAL A 100 2.88 -0.12 -13.90
N ALA A 101 3.49 1.01 -13.54
CA ALA A 101 4.04 1.97 -14.48
C ALA A 101 5.22 1.37 -15.24
N VAL A 102 5.29 1.66 -16.53
CA VAL A 102 6.44 1.34 -17.35
C VAL A 102 7.53 2.35 -17.01
N LYS A 103 8.75 1.85 -16.71
CA LYS A 103 9.89 2.72 -16.42
C LYS A 103 10.12 3.66 -17.60
N CYS A 104 10.30 4.95 -17.31
CA CYS A 104 10.57 5.93 -18.35
C CYS A 104 11.93 5.59 -18.98
N CYS A 105 11.90 5.21 -20.26
CA CYS A 105 13.11 4.96 -21.04
C CYS A 105 13.68 6.32 -21.45
N ASN A 106 15.00 6.52 -21.34
CA ASN A 106 15.62 7.73 -21.88
C ASN A 106 15.24 7.87 -23.36
N LEU A 107 14.68 9.02 -23.73
CA LEU A 107 14.13 9.32 -25.06
C LEU A 107 15.17 9.30 -26.20
N SER A 108 16.45 9.02 -25.92
CA SER A 108 17.52 9.07 -26.92
C SER A 108 17.64 7.85 -27.84
N SER A 109 16.98 6.70 -27.58
CA SER A 109 17.06 5.55 -28.52
C SER A 109 15.96 4.45 -28.44
N ALA A 110 14.93 4.53 -27.58
CA ALA A 110 14.19 3.31 -27.21
C ALA A 110 12.65 3.31 -27.38
N TYR A 111 12.05 4.21 -28.18
CA TYR A 111 10.58 4.20 -28.35
C TYR A 111 10.04 2.86 -28.87
N ASN A 112 10.81 2.14 -29.68
CA ASN A 112 10.39 0.87 -30.30
C ASN A 112 10.77 -0.39 -29.51
N HIS A 113 11.58 -0.30 -28.43
CA HIS A 113 12.09 -1.49 -27.73
C HIS A 113 11.41 -1.73 -26.37
N CYS A 114 11.01 -0.66 -25.67
CA CYS A 114 10.35 -0.75 -24.36
C CYS A 114 8.89 -1.25 -24.41
N ALA A 115 8.30 -1.45 -25.60
CA ALA A 115 6.91 -1.86 -25.74
C ALA A 115 6.67 -3.38 -25.54
N ASN A 116 7.71 -4.21 -25.61
CA ASN A 116 7.57 -5.67 -25.78
C ASN A 116 8.08 -6.55 -24.61
N SER A 117 8.53 -5.98 -23.49
CA SER A 117 8.96 -6.80 -22.33
C SER A 117 7.79 -7.03 -21.37
N THR A 118 6.89 -7.95 -21.71
CA THR A 118 5.77 -8.37 -20.87
C THR A 118 6.17 -9.60 -20.06
N GLU A 119 6.65 -9.41 -18.82
CA GLU A 119 6.50 -10.33 -17.68
C GLU A 119 7.48 -9.93 -16.56
N ASN A 120 6.95 -9.41 -15.45
CA ASN A 120 7.72 -9.28 -14.20
C ASN A 120 6.98 -10.08 -13.12
N VAL A 121 7.54 -11.24 -12.77
CA VAL A 121 7.08 -12.05 -11.63
C VAL A 121 7.66 -11.45 -10.35
N TYR A 122 6.81 -10.86 -9.51
CA TYR A 122 7.23 -10.35 -8.20
C TYR A 122 7.00 -11.42 -7.14
N ASN A 123 8.08 -12.06 -6.67
CA ASN A 123 8.06 -12.99 -5.56
C ASN A 123 8.12 -12.24 -4.22
N SER A 124 7.16 -12.50 -3.34
CA SER A 124 7.04 -11.90 -2.01
C SER A 124 7.90 -12.62 -0.96
N SER A 125 9.20 -12.83 -1.24
CA SER A 125 10.13 -13.40 -0.26
C SER A 125 11.27 -12.43 0.07
N SER A 126 11.25 -12.01 1.35
CA SER A 126 12.33 -11.43 2.16
C SER A 126 12.30 -9.92 2.43
N PRO A 127 12.54 -9.50 3.69
CA PRO A 127 12.43 -8.13 4.14
C PRO A 127 13.68 -7.36 3.71
N GLN A 128 13.50 -6.32 2.92
CA GLN A 128 14.50 -5.26 2.84
C GLN A 128 13.88 -4.02 3.46
N PHE A 129 14.39 -3.74 4.65
CA PHE A 129 14.16 -2.54 5.43
C PHE A 129 14.43 -1.31 4.56
N ALA A 130 13.39 -0.51 4.44
CA ALA A 130 13.40 0.93 4.22
C ALA A 130 12.09 1.43 4.81
#